data_AF-A0A372IAZ6-F1
#
_entry.id   AF-A0A372IAZ6-F1
#
_cell.length_a   1.000
_cell.length_b   1.000
_cell.length_c   1.000
_cell.angle_alpha   90.00
_cell.angle_beta   90.00
_cell.angle_gamma   90.00
#
_symmetry.space_group_name_H-M   'P 1'
#
loop_
_entity.id
_entity.type
_entity.pdbx_description
1 polymer ?
#
loop_
_entity_poly.entity_id
_entity_poly.type
_entity_poly.pdbx_seq_one_letter_code
_entity_poly.pdbx_strand_id
1 'polypeptide(L)'
;MHIAPHDNRNQPIVNVEDSRVPLVYFNILRLKAGEQFEYRLPGYETCVVPATGTVTVETGGETFADIGTRGVDVWDGDPEGVYVPTDTGARITARTDTETFIAGAKYAETLSPFAVRAGDLDLVQYGSDDTKTHRKIKHILGAAHHDRVGRLLVSELFTVGTGGWSGFPSHKHDTDRRVGPGGEMEETRHDECYNFRFRPDYGSGLQMLQRVDNEPGDAYHIMNGSTVLIDKGYHPCCVLPGYEMYYFTILGGLSQRSLKQYFQPTHADQLHTIPGIMDMVAKFK
;
A
#
# COMPACT_ATOMS: atom_id res chain seq x y z
N MET A 1 4.63 12.48 -10.25
CA MET A 1 4.43 11.70 -9.01
C MET A 1 2.96 11.39 -8.79
N HIS A 2 2.10 12.41 -8.84
CA HIS A 2 0.65 12.24 -8.83
C HIS A 2 0.09 11.85 -10.21
N ILE A 3 -0.84 10.90 -10.20
CA ILE A 3 -1.68 10.50 -11.33
C ILE A 3 -3.12 10.81 -10.92
N ALA A 4 -3.76 11.69 -11.67
CA ALA A 4 -5.14 12.09 -11.41
C ALA A 4 -6.11 10.89 -11.57
N PRO A 5 -7.25 10.90 -10.84
CA PRO A 5 -8.29 9.88 -11.01
C PRO A 5 -8.75 9.83 -12.47
N HIS A 6 -8.82 8.63 -13.03
CA HIS A 6 -9.30 8.40 -14.39
C HIS A 6 -9.83 6.97 -14.51
N ASP A 7 -10.62 6.72 -15.55
CA ASP A 7 -10.93 5.35 -15.97
C ASP A 7 -9.70 4.76 -16.69
N ASN A 8 -8.99 3.86 -16.01
CA ASN A 8 -7.83 3.17 -16.57
C ASN A 8 -8.22 2.07 -17.55
N ARG A 9 -9.51 1.80 -17.78
CA ARG A 9 -10.03 0.77 -18.70
C ARG A 9 -9.41 -0.61 -18.41
N ASN A 10 -9.28 -0.92 -17.12
CA ASN A 10 -8.65 -2.13 -16.59
C ASN A 10 -7.19 -2.35 -17.05
N GLN A 11 -6.52 -1.30 -17.56
CA GLN A 11 -5.09 -1.30 -17.88
C GLN A 11 -4.27 -0.83 -16.67
N PRO A 12 -3.04 -1.34 -16.47
CA PRO A 12 -2.22 -0.97 -15.33
C PRO A 12 -2.00 0.55 -15.24
N ILE A 13 -2.24 1.10 -14.05
CA ILE A 13 -1.94 2.50 -13.72
C ILE A 13 -0.42 2.68 -13.55
N VAL A 14 0.23 1.67 -12.96
CA VAL A 14 1.68 1.53 -12.87
C VAL A 14 2.04 0.20 -13.50
N ASN A 15 2.69 0.25 -14.65
CA ASN A 15 3.06 -0.95 -15.38
C ASN A 15 4.44 -1.47 -14.91
N VAL A 16 4.79 -2.68 -15.34
CA VAL A 16 6.13 -3.24 -15.10
C VAL A 16 7.21 -2.31 -15.62
N GLU A 17 8.31 -2.21 -14.87
CA GLU A 17 9.44 -1.34 -15.16
C GLU A 17 9.03 0.14 -15.35
N ASP A 18 8.01 0.63 -14.62
CA ASP A 18 7.68 2.06 -14.60
C ASP A 18 8.94 2.87 -14.25
N SER A 19 9.26 3.86 -15.08
CA SER A 19 10.48 4.67 -14.95
C SER A 19 10.65 5.40 -13.60
N ARG A 20 9.57 5.56 -12.83
CA ARG A 20 9.58 6.26 -11.53
C ARG A 20 9.68 5.29 -10.36
N VAL A 21 9.01 4.14 -10.46
CA VAL A 21 8.90 3.13 -9.39
C VAL A 21 9.04 1.72 -9.99
N PRO A 22 10.23 1.38 -10.54
CA PRO A 22 10.44 0.14 -11.29
C PRO A 22 10.29 -1.12 -10.43
N LEU A 23 10.16 -1.03 -9.12
CA LEU A 23 9.91 -2.17 -8.25
C LEU A 23 8.43 -2.46 -8.02
N VAL A 24 7.52 -1.59 -8.45
CA VAL A 24 6.08 -1.67 -8.14
C VAL A 24 5.24 -1.83 -9.41
N TYR A 25 4.16 -2.62 -9.30
CA TYR A 25 3.08 -2.73 -10.27
C TYR A 25 1.75 -2.39 -9.59
N PHE A 26 0.85 -1.71 -10.31
CA PHE A 26 -0.48 -1.42 -9.80
C PHE A 26 -1.53 -1.34 -10.91
N ASN A 27 -2.63 -2.06 -10.72
CA ASN A 27 -3.83 -1.96 -11.56
C ASN A 27 -5.08 -1.86 -10.69
N ILE A 28 -6.10 -1.17 -11.21
CA ILE A 28 -7.46 -1.16 -10.66
C ILE A 28 -8.37 -1.78 -11.71
N LEU A 29 -9.06 -2.84 -11.34
CA LEU A 29 -10.08 -3.46 -12.17
C LEU A 29 -11.45 -3.01 -11.70
N ARG A 30 -12.31 -2.64 -12.64
CA ARG A 30 -13.74 -2.48 -12.43
C ARG A 30 -14.44 -3.56 -13.23
N LEU A 31 -15.04 -4.51 -12.54
CA LEU A 31 -15.71 -5.66 -13.13
C LEU A 31 -17.17 -5.69 -12.71
N LYS A 32 -18.06 -6.03 -13.63
CA LYS A 32 -19.45 -6.36 -13.35
C LYS A 32 -19.57 -7.81 -12.91
N ALA A 33 -20.61 -8.13 -12.14
CA ALA A 33 -20.86 -9.50 -11.72
C ALA A 33 -20.87 -10.46 -12.93
N GLY A 34 -20.07 -11.53 -12.84
CA GLY A 34 -19.87 -12.52 -13.91
C GLY A 34 -18.74 -12.21 -14.89
N GLU A 35 -18.22 -10.98 -14.92
CA GLU A 35 -17.05 -10.64 -15.74
C GLU A 35 -15.77 -11.28 -15.20
N GLN A 36 -14.85 -11.53 -16.12
CA GLN A 36 -13.56 -12.17 -15.84
C GLN A 36 -12.42 -11.29 -16.34
N PHE A 37 -11.33 -11.30 -15.58
CA PHE A 37 -10.06 -10.70 -15.99
C PHE A 37 -8.94 -11.71 -15.77
N GLU A 38 -8.16 -11.94 -16.81
CA GLU A 38 -7.01 -12.85 -16.79
C GLU A 38 -5.72 -12.07 -16.96
N TYR A 39 -4.70 -12.43 -16.20
CA TYR A 39 -3.37 -11.87 -16.37
C TYR A 39 -2.28 -12.88 -16.00
N ARG A 40 -1.08 -12.62 -16.52
CA ARG A 40 0.16 -13.28 -16.15
C ARG A 40 1.26 -12.23 -16.17
N LEU A 41 2.03 -12.13 -15.10
CA LEU A 41 3.02 -11.07 -14.94
C LEU A 41 4.41 -11.65 -14.67
N PRO A 42 5.25 -11.85 -15.71
CA PRO A 42 6.62 -12.32 -15.53
C PRO A 42 7.46 -11.29 -14.76
N GLY A 43 8.23 -11.77 -13.79
CA GLY A 43 9.17 -10.93 -13.02
C GLY A 43 8.54 -10.10 -11.90
N TYR A 44 7.23 -10.20 -11.70
CA TYR A 44 6.51 -9.52 -10.63
C TYR A 44 5.55 -10.47 -9.93
N GLU A 45 5.67 -10.56 -8.62
CA GLU A 45 4.63 -11.16 -7.77
C GLU A 45 3.49 -10.16 -7.55
N THR A 46 2.27 -10.64 -7.29
CA THR A 46 1.11 -9.76 -7.11
C THR A 46 0.20 -10.17 -5.96
N CYS A 47 -0.66 -9.25 -5.51
CA CYS A 47 -1.73 -9.48 -4.57
C CYS A 47 -3.03 -8.90 -5.14
N VAL A 48 -4.04 -9.76 -5.33
CA VAL A 48 -5.38 -9.38 -5.76
C VAL A 48 -6.22 -9.04 -4.54
N VAL A 49 -6.70 -7.81 -4.42
CA VAL A 49 -7.40 -7.27 -3.25
C VAL A 49 -8.68 -6.56 -3.70
N PRO A 50 -9.87 -7.12 -3.48
CA PRO A 50 -11.13 -6.40 -3.70
C PRO A 50 -11.25 -5.22 -2.72
N ALA A 51 -11.24 -4.01 -3.25
CA ALA A 51 -11.52 -2.81 -2.46
C ALA A 51 -13.01 -2.75 -2.10
N THR A 52 -13.86 -3.15 -3.05
CA THR A 52 -15.29 -3.43 -2.89
C THR A 52 -15.70 -4.63 -3.72
N GLY A 53 -16.79 -5.26 -3.31
CA GLY A 53 -17.33 -6.46 -3.92
C GLY A 53 -16.58 -7.74 -3.55
N THR A 54 -16.99 -8.83 -4.20
CA THR A 54 -16.49 -10.17 -3.96
C THR A 54 -16.00 -10.81 -5.26
N VAL A 55 -14.86 -11.48 -5.23
CA VAL A 55 -14.29 -12.19 -6.39
C VAL A 55 -13.92 -13.63 -6.05
N THR A 56 -13.82 -14.47 -7.08
CA THR A 56 -13.08 -15.73 -7.05
C THR A 56 -11.75 -15.52 -7.78
N VAL A 57 -10.64 -15.95 -7.19
CA VAL A 57 -9.31 -15.92 -7.83
C VAL A 57 -8.82 -17.36 -8.04
N GLU A 58 -8.48 -17.70 -9.28
CA GLU A 58 -7.89 -18.97 -9.65
C GLU A 58 -6.44 -18.74 -10.10
N THR A 59 -5.49 -19.43 -9.49
CA THR A 59 -4.05 -19.24 -9.77
C THR A 59 -3.25 -20.46 -9.31
N GLY A 60 -2.21 -20.84 -10.05
CA GLY A 60 -1.32 -21.93 -9.67
C GLY A 60 -2.02 -23.28 -9.44
N GLY A 61 -3.17 -23.52 -10.09
CA GLY A 61 -3.99 -24.72 -9.89
C GLY A 61 -4.91 -24.69 -8.66
N GLU A 62 -4.89 -23.60 -7.88
CA GLU A 62 -5.73 -23.39 -6.70
C GLU A 62 -6.93 -22.48 -7.02
N THR A 63 -8.00 -22.61 -6.24
CA THR A 63 -9.19 -21.74 -6.32
C THR A 63 -9.48 -21.10 -4.97
N PHE A 64 -9.42 -19.77 -4.92
CA PHE A 64 -9.75 -18.96 -3.75
C PHE A 64 -11.09 -18.27 -4.00
N ALA A 65 -12.18 -18.88 -3.53
CA ALA A 65 -13.53 -18.36 -3.71
C ALA A 65 -13.91 -17.31 -2.66
N ASP A 66 -14.88 -16.45 -3.00
CA ASP A 66 -15.51 -15.49 -2.10
C ASP A 66 -14.51 -14.62 -1.34
N ILE A 67 -13.53 -14.06 -2.07
CA ILE A 67 -12.55 -13.10 -1.55
C ILE A 67 -13.20 -11.72 -1.56
N GLY A 68 -13.18 -11.03 -0.41
CA GLY A 68 -13.71 -9.68 -0.25
C GLY A 68 -15.17 -9.64 0.24
N THR A 69 -15.42 -8.78 1.22
CA THR A 69 -16.70 -8.72 1.97
C THR A 69 -17.34 -7.33 1.99
N ARG A 70 -16.63 -6.31 1.46
CA ARG A 70 -17.07 -4.91 1.47
C ARG A 70 -18.06 -4.63 0.36
N GLY A 71 -19.10 -3.84 0.63
CA GLY A 71 -20.15 -3.55 -0.34
C GLY A 71 -20.01 -2.18 -1.00
N VAL A 72 -20.15 -1.13 -0.19
CA VAL A 72 -20.25 0.27 -0.61
C VAL A 72 -18.86 0.88 -0.79
N ASP A 73 -18.00 0.75 0.22
CA ASP A 73 -16.67 1.35 0.20
C ASP A 73 -15.66 0.62 1.12
N VAL A 74 -14.42 1.12 1.14
CA VAL A 74 -13.29 0.54 1.88
C VAL A 74 -13.45 0.54 3.40
N TRP A 75 -14.40 1.29 3.95
CA TRP A 75 -14.64 1.36 5.39
C TRP A 75 -15.65 0.32 5.88
N ASP A 76 -16.35 -0.40 5.00
CA ASP A 76 -17.38 -1.39 5.37
C ASP A 76 -16.84 -2.63 6.10
N GLY A 77 -15.52 -2.83 6.09
CA GLY A 77 -14.93 -4.01 6.71
C GLY A 77 -13.42 -4.13 6.54
N ASP A 78 -12.95 -5.35 6.72
CA ASP A 78 -11.55 -5.74 6.58
C ASP A 78 -11.25 -6.23 5.15
N PRO A 79 -10.04 -5.97 4.63
CA PRO A 79 -9.67 -6.47 3.31
C PRO A 79 -9.40 -7.96 3.34
N GLU A 80 -9.54 -8.57 2.18
CA GLU A 80 -8.99 -9.90 1.90
C GLU A 80 -8.13 -9.81 0.65
N GLY A 81 -7.20 -10.74 0.50
CA GLY A 81 -6.29 -10.74 -0.64
C GLY A 81 -5.89 -12.14 -1.09
N VAL A 82 -5.45 -12.25 -2.33
CA VAL A 82 -4.84 -13.48 -2.86
C VAL A 82 -3.46 -13.14 -3.39
N TYR A 83 -2.44 -13.75 -2.80
CA TYR A 83 -1.08 -13.71 -3.32
C TYR A 83 -0.97 -14.59 -4.57
N VAL A 84 -0.49 -14.00 -5.65
CA VAL A 84 -0.27 -14.62 -6.95
C VAL A 84 1.24 -14.56 -7.25
N PRO A 85 1.91 -15.72 -7.36
CA PRO A 85 3.35 -15.77 -7.61
C PRO A 85 3.75 -15.19 -8.97
N THR A 86 5.03 -14.81 -9.09
CA THR A 86 5.61 -14.32 -10.35
C THR A 86 5.43 -15.33 -11.50
N ASP A 87 5.15 -14.81 -12.69
CA ASP A 87 4.90 -15.60 -13.92
C ASP A 87 3.82 -16.69 -13.76
N THR A 88 2.91 -16.56 -12.80
CA THR A 88 1.78 -17.48 -12.61
C THR A 88 0.51 -16.85 -13.20
N GLY A 89 -0.21 -17.62 -14.02
CA GLY A 89 -1.48 -17.16 -14.58
C GLY A 89 -2.54 -17.05 -13.49
N ALA A 90 -3.27 -15.94 -13.48
CA ALA A 90 -4.38 -15.69 -12.57
C ALA A 90 -5.63 -15.30 -13.34
N ARG A 91 -6.77 -15.88 -12.93
CA ARG A 91 -8.10 -15.53 -13.41
C ARG A 91 -8.93 -15.01 -12.25
N ILE A 92 -9.43 -13.79 -12.39
CA ILE A 92 -10.31 -13.13 -11.42
C ILE A 92 -11.71 -13.14 -11.99
N THR A 93 -12.66 -13.75 -11.27
CA THR A 93 -14.08 -13.75 -11.63
C THR A 93 -14.87 -12.94 -10.62
N ALA A 94 -15.55 -11.90 -11.07
CA ALA A 94 -16.37 -11.06 -10.21
C ALA A 94 -17.67 -11.78 -9.81
N ARG A 95 -17.93 -11.92 -8.50
CA ARG A 95 -19.16 -12.51 -7.95
C ARG A 95 -20.25 -11.46 -7.77
N THR A 96 -19.82 -10.25 -7.46
CA THR A 96 -20.61 -9.02 -7.47
C THR A 96 -19.94 -8.00 -8.38
N ASP A 97 -20.54 -6.83 -8.59
CA ASP A 97 -19.78 -5.68 -9.10
C ASP A 97 -18.61 -5.40 -8.14
N THR A 98 -17.41 -5.20 -8.68
CA THR A 98 -16.20 -5.01 -7.88
C THR A 98 -15.33 -3.85 -8.37
N GLU A 99 -14.66 -3.20 -7.43
CA GLU A 99 -13.40 -2.52 -7.68
C GLU A 99 -12.28 -3.35 -7.03
N THR A 100 -11.38 -3.90 -7.85
CA THR A 100 -10.35 -4.85 -7.41
C THR A 100 -8.96 -4.31 -7.70
N PHE A 101 -8.12 -4.22 -6.69
CA PHE A 101 -6.73 -3.80 -6.82
C PHE A 101 -5.83 -5.01 -7.12
N ILE A 102 -4.89 -4.83 -8.05
CA ILE A 102 -3.77 -5.75 -8.25
C ILE A 102 -2.52 -4.98 -7.86
N ALA A 103 -2.02 -5.24 -6.65
CA ALA A 103 -0.73 -4.76 -6.18
C ALA A 103 0.37 -5.69 -6.67
N GLY A 104 1.55 -5.19 -7.01
CA GLY A 104 2.67 -6.06 -7.33
C GLY A 104 4.02 -5.47 -7.01
N ALA A 105 5.00 -6.36 -6.87
CA ALA A 105 6.40 -6.00 -6.70
C ALA A 105 7.31 -6.90 -7.54
N LYS A 106 8.47 -6.36 -7.93
CA LYS A 106 9.46 -7.10 -8.72
C LYS A 106 10.06 -8.24 -7.91
N TYR A 107 9.87 -9.46 -8.38
CA TYR A 107 10.38 -10.67 -7.75
C TYR A 107 10.52 -11.81 -8.77
N ALA A 108 11.67 -12.51 -8.73
CA ALA A 108 12.05 -13.47 -9.76
C ALA A 108 11.69 -14.92 -9.41
N GLU A 109 11.57 -15.24 -8.12
CA GLU A 109 11.33 -16.62 -7.68
C GLU A 109 9.83 -16.91 -7.60
N THR A 110 9.43 -18.09 -8.08
CA THR A 110 8.04 -18.53 -8.03
C THR A 110 7.77 -19.21 -6.69
N LEU A 111 6.92 -18.58 -5.88
CA LEU A 111 6.43 -19.10 -4.60
C LEU A 111 5.07 -19.81 -4.79
N SER A 112 4.40 -20.17 -3.70
CA SER A 112 3.07 -20.79 -3.73
C SER A 112 1.95 -19.77 -3.49
N PRO A 113 0.83 -19.83 -4.23
CA PRO A 113 -0.29 -18.92 -4.03
C PRO A 113 -0.99 -19.18 -2.69
N PHE A 114 -1.62 -18.15 -2.14
CA PHE A 114 -2.45 -18.27 -0.94
C PHE A 114 -3.42 -17.11 -0.78
N ALA A 115 -4.48 -17.32 0.00
CA ALA A 115 -5.38 -16.26 0.43
C ALA A 115 -5.02 -15.73 1.82
N VAL A 116 -5.23 -14.43 2.01
CA VAL A 116 -5.28 -13.74 3.30
C VAL A 116 -6.74 -13.39 3.55
N ARG A 117 -7.31 -13.92 4.63
CA ARG A 117 -8.68 -13.65 5.04
C ARG A 117 -8.71 -12.59 6.13
N ALA A 118 -9.90 -12.02 6.35
CA ALA A 118 -10.06 -10.97 7.37
C ALA A 118 -9.53 -11.39 8.75
N GLY A 119 -9.70 -12.66 9.13
CA GLY A 119 -9.20 -13.21 10.39
C GLY A 119 -7.67 -13.38 10.49
N ASP A 120 -6.96 -13.28 9.37
CA ASP A 120 -5.49 -13.44 9.30
C ASP A 120 -4.75 -12.10 9.40
N LEU A 121 -5.46 -10.97 9.39
CA LEU A 121 -4.86 -9.65 9.29
C LEU A 121 -4.12 -9.25 10.57
N ASP A 122 -2.93 -8.67 10.39
CA ASP A 122 -2.27 -7.93 11.45
C ASP A 122 -2.74 -6.47 11.46
N LEU A 123 -3.39 -6.10 12.56
CA LEU A 123 -3.96 -4.77 12.77
C LEU A 123 -3.02 -3.94 13.66
N VAL A 124 -2.80 -2.69 13.27
CA VAL A 124 -2.05 -1.70 14.04
C VAL A 124 -2.87 -0.45 14.15
N GLN A 125 -3.04 0.09 15.35
CA GLN A 125 -3.66 1.39 15.55
C GLN A 125 -2.87 2.18 16.60
N TYR A 126 -2.51 3.41 16.26
CA TYR A 126 -1.65 4.27 17.08
C TYR A 126 -1.94 5.74 16.80
N GLY A 127 -1.27 6.64 17.53
CA GLY A 127 -1.52 8.07 17.47
C GLY A 127 -2.83 8.47 18.15
N SER A 128 -3.23 9.72 17.99
CA SER A 128 -4.46 10.26 18.58
C SER A 128 -5.04 11.41 17.78
N ASP A 129 -6.32 11.72 18.03
CA ASP A 129 -7.01 12.86 17.41
C ASP A 129 -6.42 14.19 17.89
N ASP A 130 -5.88 14.24 19.12
CA ASP A 130 -5.22 15.41 19.70
C ASP A 130 -3.92 15.74 18.98
N THR A 131 -3.11 14.71 18.70
CA THR A 131 -1.86 14.85 17.93
C THR A 131 -2.11 14.94 16.43
N LYS A 132 -3.34 14.71 15.98
CA LYS A 132 -3.72 14.58 14.57
C LYS A 132 -2.97 13.47 13.84
N THR A 133 -2.48 12.45 14.54
CA THR A 133 -1.73 11.33 13.94
C THR A 133 -2.43 9.99 14.06
N HIS A 134 -3.71 9.99 14.44
CA HIS A 134 -4.48 8.77 14.65
C HIS A 134 -4.58 7.97 13.35
N ARG A 135 -3.99 6.77 13.36
CA ARG A 135 -3.88 5.92 12.19
C ARG A 135 -4.25 4.50 12.53
N LYS A 136 -4.95 3.85 11.61
CA LYS A 136 -5.23 2.41 11.62
C LYS A 136 -4.64 1.79 10.36
N ILE A 137 -3.82 0.76 10.52
CA ILE A 137 -3.15 0.02 9.46
C ILE A 137 -3.66 -1.42 9.49
N LYS A 138 -4.00 -1.95 8.32
CA LYS A 138 -4.34 -3.36 8.10
C LYS A 138 -3.33 -3.95 7.14
N HIS A 139 -2.45 -4.81 7.62
CA HIS A 139 -1.44 -5.43 6.77
C HIS A 139 -2.03 -6.66 6.08
N ILE A 140 -2.22 -6.57 4.76
CA ILE A 140 -2.68 -7.70 3.94
C ILE A 140 -1.50 -8.64 3.70
N LEU A 141 -0.37 -8.11 3.20
CA LEU A 141 0.90 -8.83 3.11
C LEU A 141 1.92 -8.21 4.07
N GLY A 142 1.73 -8.45 5.37
CA GLY A 142 2.57 -7.98 6.47
C GLY A 142 3.69 -8.93 6.90
N ALA A 143 4.24 -8.73 8.11
CA ALA A 143 5.33 -9.55 8.66
C ALA A 143 4.96 -11.04 8.83
N ALA A 144 3.69 -11.35 9.12
CA ALA A 144 3.19 -12.73 9.27
C ALA A 144 3.35 -13.60 8.01
N HIS A 145 3.61 -12.99 6.85
CA HIS A 145 3.78 -13.69 5.57
C HIS A 145 5.22 -13.65 5.05
N HIS A 146 6.19 -13.30 5.89
CA HIS A 146 7.60 -13.12 5.51
C HIS A 146 8.16 -14.30 4.69
N ASP A 147 7.88 -15.54 5.09
CA ASP A 147 8.44 -16.73 4.42
C ASP A 147 7.63 -17.22 3.21
N ARG A 148 6.57 -16.48 2.84
CA ARG A 148 5.60 -16.87 1.78
C ARG A 148 5.46 -15.83 0.67
N VAL A 149 6.10 -14.67 0.83
CA VAL A 149 6.04 -13.53 -0.10
C VAL A 149 7.47 -13.06 -0.34
N GLY A 150 7.78 -12.67 -1.57
CA GLY A 150 9.11 -12.26 -1.98
C GLY A 150 9.52 -10.90 -1.40
N ARG A 151 9.22 -9.82 -2.11
CA ARG A 151 9.57 -8.43 -1.80
C ARG A 151 8.37 -7.49 -1.71
N LEU A 152 7.17 -8.01 -1.96
CA LEU A 152 5.92 -7.27 -1.88
C LEU A 152 5.45 -7.05 -0.44
N LEU A 153 5.11 -5.81 -0.13
CA LEU A 153 4.34 -5.40 1.04
C LEU A 153 3.04 -4.73 0.57
N VAL A 154 1.90 -5.14 1.14
CA VAL A 154 0.59 -4.59 0.81
C VAL A 154 -0.16 -4.28 2.09
N SER A 155 -0.61 -3.04 2.23
CA SER A 155 -1.37 -2.60 3.41
C SER A 155 -2.46 -1.62 3.04
N GLU A 156 -3.43 -1.49 3.92
CA GLU A 156 -4.43 -0.44 3.90
C GLU A 156 -4.28 0.43 5.12
N LEU A 157 -4.38 1.74 4.92
CA LEU A 157 -4.26 2.68 6.02
C LEU A 157 -5.42 3.66 6.01
N PHE A 158 -5.87 3.96 7.22
CA PHE A 158 -6.92 4.91 7.50
C PHE A 158 -6.32 6.00 8.38
N THR A 159 -6.46 7.24 7.95
CA THR A 159 -6.36 8.39 8.86
C THR A 159 -7.67 8.43 9.63
N VAL A 160 -7.61 8.06 10.91
CA VAL A 160 -8.80 7.93 11.75
C VAL A 160 -9.30 9.32 12.11
N GLY A 161 -10.62 9.51 12.06
CA GLY A 161 -11.25 10.82 12.24
C GLY A 161 -11.11 11.71 11.00
N THR A 162 -11.24 13.03 11.19
CA THR A 162 -11.16 14.01 10.09
C THR A 162 -10.07 15.05 10.33
N GLY A 163 -9.48 15.56 9.24
CA GLY A 163 -8.43 16.58 9.32
C GLY A 163 -7.11 16.11 9.95
N GLY A 164 -6.77 14.83 9.79
CA GLY A 164 -5.57 14.21 10.36
C GLY A 164 -4.37 14.13 9.40
N TRP A 165 -3.26 13.67 9.97
CA TRP A 165 -1.98 13.42 9.33
C TRP A 165 -1.62 11.94 9.34
N SER A 166 -0.86 11.59 8.32
CA SER A 166 -0.44 10.25 7.97
C SER A 166 0.96 10.35 7.35
N GLY A 167 1.74 9.27 7.40
CA GLY A 167 3.15 9.26 7.00
C GLY A 167 4.01 10.11 7.94
N PHE A 168 3.54 10.29 9.18
CA PHE A 168 4.11 11.21 10.16
C PHE A 168 4.48 10.48 11.47
N PRO A 169 5.65 10.77 12.08
CA PRO A 169 6.70 11.68 11.65
C PRO A 169 7.24 11.27 10.29
N SER A 170 7.70 12.28 9.57
CA SER A 170 8.07 12.08 8.18
C SER A 170 9.22 11.08 8.06
N HIS A 171 9.12 10.16 7.12
CA HIS A 171 10.11 9.13 6.88
C HIS A 171 10.27 8.87 5.39
N LYS A 172 11.39 8.21 5.06
CA LYS A 172 11.73 7.76 3.72
C LYS A 172 12.28 6.33 3.77
N HIS A 173 12.34 5.68 2.61
CA HIS A 173 12.92 4.37 2.40
C HIS A 173 13.48 4.31 0.98
N ASP A 174 14.36 5.26 0.67
CA ASP A 174 14.83 5.54 -0.68
C ASP A 174 16.28 5.12 -0.91
N THR A 175 16.92 4.48 0.06
CA THR A 175 18.32 4.06 -0.02
C THR A 175 18.54 2.82 0.82
N ASP A 176 19.37 1.87 0.32
CA ASP A 176 19.97 0.85 1.18
C ASP A 176 21.14 1.48 1.95
N ARG A 177 20.84 2.04 3.12
CA ARG A 177 21.81 2.75 3.95
C ARG A 177 22.39 1.80 4.98
N ARG A 178 23.70 1.61 4.94
CA ARG A 178 24.46 0.86 5.95
C ARG A 178 25.29 1.81 6.80
N VAL A 179 25.31 1.58 8.11
CA VAL A 179 26.05 2.38 9.08
C VAL A 179 26.89 1.50 10.01
N GLY A 180 27.89 2.11 10.62
CA GLY A 180 28.80 1.45 11.57
C GLY A 180 29.77 0.45 10.91
N PRO A 181 30.76 -0.04 11.68
CA PRO A 181 31.80 -0.94 11.17
C PRO A 181 31.27 -2.32 10.76
N GLY A 182 30.12 -2.74 11.29
CA GLY A 182 29.45 -4.00 10.94
C GLY A 182 28.53 -3.91 9.70
N GLY A 183 28.35 -2.72 9.12
CA GLY A 183 27.48 -2.52 7.96
C GLY A 183 26.00 -2.78 8.26
N GLU A 184 25.55 -2.40 9.46
CA GLU A 184 24.16 -2.56 9.90
C GLU A 184 23.22 -1.76 9.00
N MET A 185 22.12 -2.38 8.57
CA MET A 185 21.13 -1.72 7.74
C MET A 185 20.31 -0.73 8.57
N GLU A 186 20.39 0.56 8.25
CA GLU A 186 19.64 1.65 8.87
C GLU A 186 18.38 2.01 8.07
N GLU A 187 18.47 1.94 6.75
CA GLU A 187 17.38 2.24 5.81
C GLU A 187 17.37 1.19 4.70
N THR A 188 16.18 0.79 4.23
CA THR A 188 16.07 -0.14 3.09
C THR A 188 15.38 0.53 1.92
N ARG A 189 15.88 0.31 0.70
CA ARG A 189 15.32 0.90 -0.52
C ARG A 189 14.03 0.19 -0.92
N HIS A 190 12.93 0.93 -0.93
CA HIS A 190 11.63 0.53 -1.42
C HIS A 190 11.05 1.61 -2.33
N ASP A 191 10.52 1.20 -3.48
CA ASP A 191 9.58 2.05 -4.20
C ASP A 191 8.20 1.86 -3.59
N GLU A 192 7.38 2.92 -3.59
CA GLU A 192 6.06 2.88 -2.99
C GLU A 192 5.00 3.53 -3.89
N CYS A 193 3.79 3.00 -3.85
CA CYS A 193 2.62 3.51 -4.54
C CYS A 193 1.42 3.60 -3.60
N TYR A 194 0.73 4.73 -3.62
CA TYR A 194 -0.51 5.00 -2.88
C TYR A 194 -1.68 5.17 -3.82
N ASN A 195 -2.84 4.63 -3.45
CA ASN A 195 -4.12 4.95 -4.08
C ASN A 195 -5.15 5.38 -3.04
N PHE A 196 -5.70 6.59 -3.19
CA PHE A 196 -6.46 7.29 -2.15
C PHE A 196 -7.98 7.15 -2.30
N ARG A 197 -8.68 7.01 -1.18
CA ARG A 197 -10.14 7.20 -1.07
C ARG A 197 -10.46 8.22 0.01
N PHE A 198 -11.58 8.91 -0.12
CA PHE A 198 -12.06 9.87 0.87
C PHE A 198 -13.50 9.58 1.25
N ARG A 199 -13.87 9.96 2.47
CA ARG A 199 -15.25 9.95 2.93
C ARG A 199 -15.63 11.32 3.48
N PRO A 200 -16.69 11.96 2.92
CA PRO A 200 -17.36 11.64 1.65
C PRO A 200 -16.40 11.60 0.45
N ASP A 201 -16.83 10.99 -0.65
CA ASP A 201 -16.02 10.71 -1.85
C ASP A 201 -15.57 11.94 -2.64
N TYR A 202 -16.13 13.12 -2.36
CA TYR A 202 -15.65 14.41 -2.84
C TYR A 202 -14.61 15.07 -1.91
N GLY A 203 -14.19 14.39 -0.85
CA GLY A 203 -13.11 14.84 0.02
C GLY A 203 -11.75 14.90 -0.69
N SER A 204 -10.79 15.57 -0.05
CA SER A 204 -9.42 15.69 -0.58
C SER A 204 -8.40 15.97 0.52
N GLY A 205 -7.13 15.93 0.14
CA GLY A 205 -5.98 16.14 1.02
C GLY A 205 -4.75 16.64 0.27
N LEU A 206 -3.60 16.60 0.95
CA LEU A 206 -2.30 16.90 0.37
C LEU A 206 -1.35 15.73 0.61
N GLN A 207 -0.65 15.31 -0.44
CA GLN A 207 0.55 14.47 -0.33
C GLN A 207 1.77 15.35 -0.51
N MET A 208 2.65 15.39 0.48
CA MET A 208 3.92 16.11 0.39
C MET A 208 5.04 15.15 0.00
N LEU A 209 6.07 15.67 -0.66
CA LEU A 209 7.24 14.91 -1.07
C LEU A 209 8.51 15.76 -0.94
N GLN A 210 9.19 15.62 0.18
CA GLN A 210 10.39 16.37 0.53
C GLN A 210 11.64 15.54 0.24
N ARG A 211 12.43 15.95 -0.75
CA ARG A 211 13.59 15.16 -1.23
C ARG A 211 14.81 15.26 -0.32
N VAL A 212 14.95 16.38 0.36
CA VAL A 212 16.10 16.72 1.21
C VAL A 212 15.58 17.20 2.55
N ASP A 213 16.23 16.77 3.63
CA ASP A 213 15.84 17.17 4.98
C ASP A 213 15.83 18.70 5.12
N ASN A 214 14.72 19.23 5.64
CA ASN A 214 14.51 20.65 5.92
C ASN A 214 14.56 21.60 4.69
N GLU A 215 14.46 21.08 3.46
CA GLU A 215 14.27 21.88 2.25
C GLU A 215 12.85 21.75 1.69
N PRO A 216 12.22 22.78 1.11
CA PRO A 216 10.89 22.66 0.53
C PRO A 216 10.77 21.52 -0.50
N GLY A 217 9.70 20.74 -0.40
CA GLY A 217 9.35 19.67 -1.33
C GLY A 217 8.18 20.03 -2.24
N ASP A 218 7.75 19.04 -3.02
CA ASP A 218 6.50 19.15 -3.78
C ASP A 218 5.30 18.92 -2.86
N ALA A 219 4.16 19.52 -3.19
CA ALA A 219 2.86 19.21 -2.58
C ALA A 219 1.83 18.95 -3.69
N TYR A 220 1.14 17.82 -3.59
CA TYR A 220 0.17 17.36 -4.58
C TYR A 220 -1.23 17.35 -3.96
N HIS A 221 -2.19 17.98 -4.62
CA HIS A 221 -3.61 17.90 -4.24
C HIS A 221 -4.16 16.52 -4.61
N ILE A 222 -4.50 15.73 -3.60
CA ILE A 222 -5.01 14.36 -3.76
C ILE A 222 -6.52 14.33 -3.54
N MET A 223 -7.22 13.67 -4.45
CA MET A 223 -8.67 13.50 -4.47
C MET A 223 -9.02 12.02 -4.55
N ASN A 224 -10.30 11.67 -4.38
CA ASN A 224 -10.76 10.28 -4.47
C ASN A 224 -10.35 9.62 -5.79
N GLY A 225 -9.67 8.47 -5.70
CA GLY A 225 -9.11 7.75 -6.86
C GLY A 225 -7.70 8.18 -7.26
N SER A 226 -7.10 9.18 -6.61
CA SER A 226 -5.74 9.63 -6.93
C SER A 226 -4.72 8.54 -6.65
N THR A 227 -3.74 8.41 -7.54
CA THR A 227 -2.57 7.56 -7.31
C THR A 227 -1.33 8.43 -7.15
N VAL A 228 -0.49 8.15 -6.15
CA VAL A 228 0.82 8.80 -5.99
C VAL A 228 1.91 7.74 -5.97
N LEU A 229 2.92 7.94 -6.81
CA LEU A 229 4.13 7.14 -6.81
C LEU A 229 5.17 7.87 -5.96
N ILE A 230 5.95 7.14 -5.17
CA ILE A 230 6.97 7.67 -4.27
C ILE A 230 8.29 6.98 -4.63
N ASP A 231 9.14 7.71 -5.35
CA ASP A 231 10.46 7.24 -5.79
C ASP A 231 11.57 7.58 -4.77
N LYS A 232 11.42 8.63 -3.95
CA LYS A 232 12.39 8.99 -2.90
C LYS A 232 11.89 10.07 -1.96
N GLY A 233 12.59 10.31 -0.86
CA GLY A 233 12.32 11.42 0.05
C GLY A 233 11.19 11.15 1.04
N TYR A 234 10.98 12.12 1.91
CA TYR A 234 10.01 12.09 2.99
C TYR A 234 8.61 12.40 2.48
N HIS A 235 7.62 11.58 2.85
CA HIS A 235 6.32 11.57 2.17
C HIS A 235 5.10 11.54 3.12
N PRO A 236 4.94 12.55 3.99
CA PRO A 236 3.75 12.65 4.82
C PRO A 236 2.55 13.11 3.98
N CYS A 237 1.35 12.75 4.40
CA CYS A 237 0.11 13.23 3.81
C CYS A 237 -0.89 13.67 4.87
N CYS A 238 -1.75 14.61 4.52
CA CYS A 238 -2.82 15.09 5.37
C CYS A 238 -4.13 15.15 4.61
N VAL A 239 -5.21 14.99 5.35
CA VAL A 239 -6.56 15.16 4.82
C VAL A 239 -7.10 16.53 5.22
N LEU A 240 -7.89 17.17 4.34
CA LEU A 240 -8.53 18.44 4.69
C LEU A 240 -9.52 18.24 5.85
N PRO A 241 -9.77 19.30 6.65
CA PRO A 241 -10.75 19.23 7.74
C PRO A 241 -12.13 18.76 7.26
N GLY A 242 -12.78 17.89 8.04
CA GLY A 242 -14.13 17.38 7.74
C GLY A 242 -14.18 16.14 6.83
N TYR A 243 -13.05 15.65 6.33
CA TYR A 243 -12.99 14.41 5.54
C TYR A 243 -12.15 13.33 6.23
N GLU A 244 -12.58 12.08 6.09
CA GLU A 244 -11.74 10.92 6.39
C GLU A 244 -10.91 10.54 5.16
N MET A 245 -9.74 9.96 5.38
CA MET A 245 -8.84 9.52 4.30
C MET A 245 -8.41 8.08 4.49
N TYR A 246 -8.53 7.33 3.41
CA TYR A 246 -7.99 5.99 3.22
C TYR A 246 -6.94 6.02 2.13
N TYR A 247 -5.92 5.19 2.24
CA TYR A 247 -5.07 4.87 1.09
C TYR A 247 -4.53 3.44 1.17
N PHE A 248 -4.52 2.82 0.00
CA PHE A 248 -3.93 1.51 -0.26
C PHE A 248 -2.44 1.69 -0.57
N THR A 249 -1.58 0.89 0.05
CA THR A 249 -0.12 1.02 -0.08
C THR A 249 0.51 -0.24 -0.64
N ILE A 250 1.43 -0.03 -1.57
CA ILE A 250 2.20 -1.07 -2.23
C ILE A 250 3.65 -0.68 -2.09
N LEU A 251 4.46 -1.53 -1.46
CA LEU A 251 5.91 -1.36 -1.47
C LEU A 251 6.57 -2.55 -2.15
N GLY A 252 7.55 -2.26 -3.01
CA GLY A 252 8.45 -3.24 -3.59
C GLY A 252 9.88 -2.99 -3.11
N GLY A 253 10.44 -3.94 -2.37
CA GLY A 253 11.82 -3.84 -1.88
C GLY A 253 12.88 -4.08 -2.96
N LEU A 254 14.02 -3.39 -2.87
CA LEU A 254 15.12 -3.54 -3.83
C LEU A 254 16.03 -4.73 -3.48
N SER A 255 16.54 -4.78 -2.26
CA SER A 255 17.49 -5.80 -1.81
C SER A 255 16.86 -6.81 -0.87
N GLN A 256 15.81 -6.42 -0.15
CA GLN A 256 15.13 -7.23 0.86
C GLN A 256 13.67 -6.80 0.98
N ARG A 257 12.86 -7.63 1.66
CA ARG A 257 11.45 -7.37 1.94
C ARG A 257 11.24 -6.50 3.17
N SER A 258 11.98 -6.73 4.26
CA SER A 258 11.76 -6.00 5.51
C SER A 258 12.05 -4.52 5.34
N LEU A 259 11.11 -3.70 5.82
CA LEU A 259 11.14 -2.25 5.68
C LEU A 259 11.86 -1.63 6.89
N LYS A 260 12.94 -0.90 6.62
CA LYS A 260 13.56 -0.02 7.60
C LYS A 260 13.40 1.41 7.13
N GLN A 261 12.50 2.12 7.78
CA GLN A 261 12.21 3.52 7.51
C GLN A 261 13.30 4.41 8.13
N TYR A 262 13.75 5.39 7.37
CA TYR A 262 14.61 6.46 7.85
C TYR A 262 13.75 7.68 8.18
N PHE A 263 13.56 7.93 9.47
CA PHE A 263 12.83 9.11 9.94
C PHE A 263 13.65 10.37 9.73
N GLN A 264 12.95 11.46 9.44
CA GLN A 264 13.56 12.75 9.17
C GLN A 264 14.37 13.25 10.38
N PRO A 265 15.70 13.40 10.27
CA PRO A 265 16.56 13.70 11.42
C PRO A 265 16.18 15.00 12.14
N THR A 266 15.87 16.05 11.39
CA THR A 266 15.43 17.35 11.94
C THR A 266 14.15 17.25 12.80
N HIS A 267 13.37 16.17 12.65
CA HIS A 267 12.09 15.96 13.34
C HIS A 267 12.06 14.68 14.18
N ALA A 268 13.22 14.07 14.44
CA ALA A 268 13.33 12.79 15.14
C ALA A 268 12.64 12.82 16.52
N ASP A 269 12.68 13.94 17.24
CA ASP A 269 12.06 14.08 18.57
C ASP A 269 10.54 13.84 18.56
N GLN A 270 9.87 14.02 17.41
CA GLN A 270 8.43 13.79 17.29
C GLN A 270 8.05 12.32 17.46
N LEU A 271 8.99 11.40 17.23
CA LEU A 271 8.84 9.98 17.54
C LEU A 271 8.50 9.73 19.01
N HIS A 272 8.84 10.64 19.91
CA HIS A 272 8.55 10.54 21.34
C HIS A 272 7.26 11.29 21.74
N THR A 273 6.62 11.99 20.80
CA THR A 273 5.38 12.75 21.04
C THR A 273 4.11 12.04 20.58
N ILE A 274 4.25 10.99 19.76
CA ILE A 274 3.12 10.27 19.16
C ILE A 274 2.90 8.97 19.92
N PRO A 275 1.73 8.80 20.58
CA PRO A 275 1.45 7.58 21.33
C PRO A 275 1.51 6.31 20.45
N GLY A 276 2.20 5.27 20.92
CA GLY A 276 2.24 3.95 20.27
C GLY A 276 3.10 3.84 19.00
N ILE A 277 3.79 4.90 18.58
CA ILE A 277 4.54 4.88 17.32
C ILE A 277 5.76 3.95 17.34
N MET A 278 6.44 3.81 18.49
CA MET A 278 7.59 2.92 18.62
C MET A 278 7.21 1.45 18.42
N ASP A 279 6.02 1.05 18.90
CA ASP A 279 5.50 -0.31 18.73
C ASP A 279 5.16 -0.59 17.26
N MET A 280 4.62 0.42 16.55
CA MET A 280 4.39 0.33 15.11
C MET A 280 5.71 0.13 14.35
N VAL A 281 6.75 0.92 14.64
CA VAL A 281 8.06 0.80 13.98
C VAL A 281 8.66 -0.60 14.18
N ALA A 282 8.44 -1.22 15.34
CA ALA A 282 8.90 -2.58 15.60
C ALA A 282 8.22 -3.64 14.73
N LYS A 283 6.96 -3.44 14.31
CA LYS A 283 6.22 -4.40 13.45
C LYS A 283 6.70 -4.46 12.00
N PHE A 284 7.44 -3.44 11.54
CA PHE A 284 8.00 -3.39 10.18
C PHE A 284 9.41 -3.99 10.05
N LYS A 285 10.11 -4.17 11.19
CA LYS A 285 11.42 -4.83 11.25
C LYS A 285 11.29 -6.33 11.06
#